data_AF-A0AAU7FQS7-F1
#
_entry.id   AF-A0AAU7FQS7-F1
#
_cell.length_a   1.000
_cell.length_b   1.000
_cell.length_c   1.000
_cell.angle_alpha   90.00
_cell.angle_beta   90.00
_cell.angle_gamma   90.00
#
_symmetry.space_group_name_H-M   'P 1'
#
loop_
_entity.id
_entity.type
_entity.pdbx_description
1 polymer ?
#
loop_
_entity_poly.entity_id
_entity_poly.type
_entity_poly.pdbx_seq_one_letter_code
_entity_poly.pdbx_strand_id
1 'polypeptide(L)'
;MEQRRFSGKGHWYHETQSNHAQTDVLPLVPEAANVDDRFLLDLALPDEIVAACSGWLTPARALCHQLFPLSIPVNRLHTLSAYDRLSTALTVAQACGVQRLCNHYAALLAPLPGPDSSRESNRRLAQITQYARQLASSPDVIDDKARNQLDEVGLSTYDIVVINQIIGFIGFQARVVAIFQALLGHPVRWLPGHHIQPHTLPASHDAWMPLLPVVELRYANAHQLESLSRWQAEPALEALTPVLCHEPTLLDLTGEILLNSRAEIPQTSPALSAAVELLTRSPDRFSAAQFTPLTDQGLQGEYAITLLTQSAFDGWLNRLKVAFGKEE
;
A
#
# COMPACT_ATOMS: atom_id res chain seq x y z
N MET A 1 -13.06 -20.52 75.98
CA MET A 1 -12.42 -19.33 75.37
C MET A 1 -11.99 -19.72 73.96
N GLU A 2 -12.94 -19.67 73.04
CA GLU A 2 -13.11 -18.60 72.04
C GLU A 2 -12.32 -18.88 70.74
N GLN A 3 -13.10 -19.25 69.72
CA GLN A 3 -12.69 -19.31 68.32
C GLN A 3 -12.35 -17.89 67.85
N ARG A 4 -11.14 -17.69 67.30
CA ARG A 4 -10.86 -16.54 66.45
C ARG A 4 -10.91 -16.99 64.99
N ARG A 5 -12.09 -16.80 64.38
CA ARG A 5 -12.28 -16.85 62.93
C ARG A 5 -11.75 -15.55 62.35
N PHE A 6 -10.65 -15.59 61.61
CA PHE A 6 -10.26 -14.50 60.72
C PHE A 6 -10.96 -14.69 59.37
N SER A 7 -11.93 -13.82 59.10
CA SER A 7 -12.59 -13.66 57.81
C SER A 7 -11.70 -12.79 56.92
N GLY A 8 -10.85 -13.41 56.10
CA GLY A 8 -10.13 -12.75 55.02
C GLY A 8 -11.01 -12.69 53.79
N LYS A 9 -11.66 -11.55 53.56
CA LYS A 9 -12.38 -11.23 52.33
C LYS A 9 -11.44 -11.31 51.13
N GLY A 10 -11.97 -11.87 50.05
CA GLY A 10 -11.21 -12.23 48.86
C GLY A 10 -10.70 -11.04 48.07
N HIS A 11 -9.53 -11.24 47.48
CA HIS A 11 -9.17 -10.71 46.19
C HIS A 11 -8.36 -11.80 45.50
N TRP A 12 -9.08 -12.68 44.78
CA TRP A 12 -8.47 -13.41 43.68
C TRP A 12 -8.02 -12.35 42.68
N TYR A 13 -6.78 -11.89 42.82
CA TYR A 13 -6.09 -11.24 41.72
C TYR A 13 -5.99 -12.31 40.63
N HIS A 14 -6.97 -12.29 39.73
CA HIS A 14 -6.72 -12.74 38.38
C HIS A 14 -5.64 -11.82 37.83
N GLU A 15 -4.38 -12.21 37.98
CA GLU A 15 -3.38 -11.90 36.98
C GLU A 15 -4.00 -12.34 35.65
N THR A 16 -4.55 -11.36 34.94
CA THR A 16 -4.89 -11.54 33.55
C THR A 16 -3.56 -11.82 32.89
N GLN A 17 -3.29 -13.09 32.62
CA GLN A 17 -2.29 -13.49 31.65
C GLN A 17 -2.72 -12.86 30.33
N SER A 18 -2.33 -11.60 30.15
CA SER A 18 -2.22 -11.00 28.83
C SER A 18 -1.27 -11.92 28.10
N ASN A 19 -1.83 -12.72 27.20
CA ASN A 19 -1.06 -13.55 26.29
C ASN A 19 -0.27 -12.56 25.42
N HIS A 20 0.89 -12.13 25.90
CA HIS A 20 1.91 -11.49 25.10
C HIS A 20 2.35 -12.56 24.12
N ALA A 21 1.62 -12.71 23.00
CA ALA A 21 2.26 -13.08 21.77
C ALA A 21 3.33 -11.99 21.56
N GLN A 22 4.54 -12.27 22.03
CA GLN A 22 5.72 -11.54 21.64
C GLN A 22 5.70 -11.63 20.11
N THR A 23 5.23 -10.57 19.47
CA THR A 23 5.55 -10.35 18.07
C THR A 23 7.05 -10.25 18.10
N ASP A 24 7.76 -11.27 17.61
CA ASP A 24 9.21 -11.23 17.47
C ASP A 24 9.54 -9.93 16.76
N VAL A 25 9.99 -8.93 17.53
CA VAL A 25 10.39 -7.64 16.99
C VAL A 25 11.67 -7.95 16.24
N LEU A 26 11.56 -8.04 14.92
CA LEU A 26 12.72 -8.30 14.09
C LEU A 26 13.78 -7.24 14.38
N PRO A 27 15.06 -7.64 14.49
CA PRO A 27 16.12 -6.68 14.69
C PRO A 27 16.07 -5.65 13.57
N LEU A 28 16.07 -4.37 13.94
CA LEU A 28 16.13 -3.28 12.97
C LEU A 28 17.36 -3.47 12.09
N VAL A 29 17.22 -3.22 10.79
CA VAL A 29 18.31 -3.26 9.79
C VAL A 29 18.50 -1.83 9.28
N PRO A 30 19.31 -0.98 9.94
CA PRO A 30 19.43 0.43 9.60
C PRO A 30 19.92 0.66 8.16
N GLU A 31 20.72 -0.25 7.62
CA GLU A 31 21.26 -0.19 6.26
C GLU A 31 20.15 -0.23 5.21
N ALA A 32 18.98 -0.79 5.53
CA ALA A 32 17.84 -0.85 4.63
C ALA A 32 17.27 0.54 4.30
N ALA A 33 17.60 1.60 5.06
CA ALA A 33 17.24 2.97 4.73
C ALA A 33 18.09 3.58 3.60
N ASN A 34 19.32 3.08 3.40
CA ASN A 34 20.33 3.66 2.51
C ASN A 34 20.36 2.92 1.18
N VAL A 35 19.25 2.96 0.45
CA VAL A 35 19.14 2.40 -0.91
C VAL A 35 19.13 3.52 -1.95
N ASP A 36 19.77 3.30 -3.09
CA ASP A 36 19.78 4.26 -4.20
C ASP A 36 18.43 4.24 -4.93
N ASP A 37 17.92 3.04 -5.23
CA ASP A 37 16.58 2.83 -5.77
C ASP A 37 15.60 2.49 -4.65
N ARG A 38 14.90 3.51 -4.15
CA ARG A 38 13.87 3.35 -3.10
C ARG A 38 12.62 2.59 -3.56
N PHE A 39 12.40 2.46 -4.86
CA PHE A 39 11.27 1.68 -5.38
C PHE A 39 11.61 0.19 -5.45
N LEU A 40 12.78 -0.17 -6.01
CA LEU A 40 13.21 -1.57 -6.14
C LEU A 40 14.04 -2.10 -4.96
N LEU A 41 14.43 -1.24 -4.01
CA LEU A 41 15.25 -1.60 -2.84
C LEU A 41 16.58 -2.25 -3.24
N ASP A 42 17.23 -1.65 -4.24
CA ASP A 42 18.48 -2.08 -4.88
C ASP A 42 18.51 -3.55 -5.31
N LEU A 43 17.36 -4.07 -5.79
CA LEU A 43 17.36 -5.34 -6.49
C LEU A 43 18.19 -5.23 -7.77
N ALA A 44 19.24 -6.05 -7.87
CA ALA A 44 20.12 -6.12 -9.03
C ALA A 44 19.41 -6.84 -10.19
N LEU A 45 18.72 -6.08 -11.02
CA LEU A 45 18.04 -6.58 -12.22
C LEU A 45 18.99 -6.57 -13.43
N PRO A 46 18.84 -7.52 -14.38
CA PRO A 46 19.52 -7.44 -15.66
C PRO A 46 19.14 -6.17 -16.43
N ASP A 47 20.11 -5.53 -17.10
CA ASP A 47 19.90 -4.27 -17.83
C ASP A 47 18.80 -4.36 -18.88
N GLU A 48 18.66 -5.50 -19.54
CA GLU A 48 17.59 -5.78 -20.52
C GLU A 48 16.20 -5.64 -19.90
N ILE A 49 15.99 -6.22 -18.71
CA ILE A 49 14.72 -6.13 -17.97
C ILE A 49 14.45 -4.69 -17.52
N VAL A 50 15.48 -3.98 -17.04
CA VAL A 50 15.36 -2.58 -16.63
C VAL A 50 14.98 -1.70 -17.82
N ALA A 51 15.61 -1.91 -18.98
CA ALA A 51 15.31 -1.20 -20.21
C ALA A 51 13.87 -1.47 -20.69
N ALA A 52 13.46 -2.73 -20.71
CA ALA A 52 12.10 -3.14 -21.10
C ALA A 52 11.02 -2.55 -20.18
N CYS A 53 11.29 -2.43 -18.88
CA CYS A 53 10.35 -1.90 -17.89
C CYS A 53 10.42 -0.37 -17.72
N SER A 54 11.37 0.30 -18.38
CA SER A 54 11.71 1.71 -18.11
C SER A 54 10.52 2.67 -18.21
N GLY A 55 9.58 2.40 -19.12
CA GLY A 55 8.40 3.24 -19.36
C GLY A 55 7.52 3.42 -18.12
N TRP A 56 7.22 2.34 -17.38
CA TRP A 56 6.42 2.41 -16.15
C TRP A 56 7.30 2.50 -14.89
N LEU A 57 8.53 2.00 -14.94
CA LEU A 57 9.44 2.00 -13.79
C LEU A 57 9.95 3.42 -13.46
N THR A 58 10.19 4.25 -14.49
CA THR A 58 10.62 5.64 -14.30
C THR A 58 9.58 6.48 -13.54
N PRO A 59 8.29 6.54 -13.95
CA PRO A 59 7.28 7.27 -13.17
C PRO A 59 7.01 6.61 -11.81
N ALA A 60 7.14 5.29 -11.65
CA ALA A 60 7.02 4.63 -10.35
C ALA A 60 8.12 5.05 -9.36
N ARG A 61 9.37 5.15 -9.82
CA ARG A 61 10.49 5.69 -9.03
C ARG A 61 10.26 7.16 -8.67
N ALA A 62 9.86 7.98 -9.63
CA ALA A 62 9.53 9.38 -9.38
C ALA A 62 8.40 9.53 -8.34
N LEU A 63 7.37 8.69 -8.43
CA LEU A 63 6.26 8.68 -7.48
C LEU A 63 6.70 8.29 -6.07
N CYS A 64 7.62 7.32 -5.94
CA CYS A 64 8.21 6.97 -4.65
C CYS A 64 8.81 8.19 -3.95
N HIS A 65 9.55 9.03 -4.69
CA HIS A 65 10.14 10.26 -4.15
C HIS A 65 9.09 11.32 -3.79
N GLN A 66 7.99 11.43 -4.55
CA GLN A 66 6.90 12.37 -4.26
C GLN A 66 6.09 11.96 -3.01
N LEU A 67 5.87 10.65 -2.82
CA LEU A 67 5.15 10.13 -1.66
C LEU A 67 5.98 10.22 -0.38
N PHE A 68 7.29 10.02 -0.47
CA PHE A 68 8.21 9.98 0.68
C PHE A 68 9.40 10.96 0.56
N PRO A 69 9.17 12.28 0.44
CA PRO A 69 10.24 13.27 0.41
C PRO A 69 10.97 13.35 1.75
N LEU A 70 12.20 13.89 1.74
CA LEU A 70 13.06 13.98 2.93
C LEU A 70 12.50 14.90 4.03
N SER A 71 11.73 15.93 3.63
CA SER A 71 11.10 16.88 4.55
C SER A 71 9.69 17.20 4.07
N ILE A 72 8.71 17.15 4.98
CA ILE A 72 7.30 17.42 4.69
C ILE A 72 6.83 18.52 5.65
N PRO A 73 6.70 19.78 5.19
CA PRO A 73 6.08 20.81 6.00
C PRO A 73 4.58 20.52 6.13
N VAL A 74 4.10 20.42 7.36
CA VAL A 74 2.66 20.29 7.63
C VAL A 74 2.00 21.66 7.69
N ASN A 75 0.80 21.77 7.12
CA ASN A 75 -0.03 22.97 7.15
C ASN A 75 -1.51 22.58 7.29
N ARG A 76 -2.42 23.56 7.26
CA ARG A 76 -3.86 23.32 7.47
C ARG A 76 -4.49 22.38 6.43
N LEU A 77 -3.99 22.39 5.20
CA LEU A 77 -4.46 21.54 4.11
C LEU A 77 -3.63 20.27 3.94
N HIS A 78 -2.41 20.22 4.48
CA HIS A 78 -1.52 19.06 4.37
C HIS A 78 -1.02 18.72 5.77
N THR A 79 -1.82 17.95 6.52
CA THR A 79 -1.56 17.61 7.92
C THR A 79 -0.78 16.30 8.05
N LEU A 80 -0.75 15.47 7.00
CA LEU A 80 -0.14 14.15 7.02
C LEU A 80 1.39 14.25 7.09
N SER A 81 1.94 13.96 8.27
CA SER A 81 3.36 14.10 8.56
C SER A 81 4.22 13.02 7.88
N ALA A 82 5.54 13.23 7.84
CA ALA A 82 6.47 12.19 7.40
C ALA A 82 6.34 10.89 8.21
N TYR A 83 6.08 11.00 9.51
CA TYR A 83 5.84 9.86 10.38
C TYR A 83 4.56 9.11 9.98
N ASP A 84 3.45 9.83 9.73
CA ASP A 84 2.18 9.23 9.30
C ASP A 84 2.36 8.46 7.97
N ARG A 85 3.06 9.06 7.01
CA ARG A 85 3.33 8.45 5.70
C ARG A 85 4.16 7.17 5.82
N LEU A 86 5.28 7.21 6.55
CA LEU A 86 6.15 6.05 6.72
C LEU A 86 5.52 4.96 7.60
N SER A 87 4.77 5.33 8.63
CA SER A 87 4.02 4.37 9.46
C SER A 87 2.91 3.69 8.64
N THR A 88 2.23 4.43 7.77
CA THR A 88 1.27 3.86 6.81
C THR A 88 1.97 2.90 5.87
N ALA A 89 3.09 3.30 5.28
CA ALA A 89 3.85 2.45 4.36
C ALA A 89 4.36 1.17 5.02
N LEU A 90 4.91 1.27 6.23
CA LEU A 90 5.35 0.10 7.02
C LEU A 90 4.17 -0.83 7.31
N THR A 91 3.01 -0.29 7.69
CA THR A 91 1.81 -1.08 7.97
C THR A 91 1.36 -1.88 6.74
N VAL A 92 1.37 -1.26 5.57
CA VAL A 92 0.98 -1.92 4.32
C VAL A 92 2.04 -2.93 3.88
N ALA A 93 3.32 -2.61 4.01
CA ALA A 93 4.42 -3.54 3.75
C ALA A 93 4.32 -4.81 4.61
N GLN A 94 3.99 -4.65 5.90
CA GLN A 94 3.74 -5.75 6.82
C GLN A 94 2.50 -6.57 6.43
N ALA A 95 1.41 -5.91 6.01
CA ALA A 95 0.21 -6.59 5.53
C ALA A 95 0.49 -7.39 4.25
N CYS A 96 1.36 -6.90 3.37
CA CYS A 96 1.83 -7.62 2.18
C CYS A 96 2.87 -8.71 2.50
N GLY A 97 3.54 -8.66 3.65
CA GLY A 97 4.51 -9.66 4.07
C GLY A 97 5.84 -9.66 3.31
N VAL A 98 6.17 -8.57 2.61
CA VAL A 98 7.42 -8.46 1.84
C VAL A 98 8.53 -7.92 2.74
N GLN A 99 9.45 -8.79 3.16
CA GLN A 99 10.40 -8.48 4.22
C GLN A 99 11.32 -7.29 3.88
N ARG A 100 11.79 -7.19 2.63
CA ARG A 100 12.65 -6.07 2.21
C ARG A 100 11.95 -4.72 2.37
N LEU A 101 10.67 -4.64 2.00
CA LEU A 101 9.88 -3.42 2.21
C LEU A 101 9.70 -3.12 3.70
N CYS A 102 9.37 -4.13 4.51
CA CYS A 102 9.26 -3.96 5.96
C CYS A 102 10.54 -3.39 6.57
N ASN A 103 11.69 -3.94 6.21
CA ASN A 103 12.99 -3.46 6.69
C ASN A 103 13.26 -2.02 6.23
N HIS A 104 12.99 -1.71 4.96
CA HIS A 104 13.19 -0.37 4.40
C HIS A 104 12.37 0.70 5.12
N TYR A 105 11.04 0.50 5.20
CA TYR A 105 10.16 1.49 5.82
C TYR A 105 10.33 1.55 7.34
N ALA A 106 10.69 0.45 8.01
CA ALA A 106 11.06 0.48 9.42
C ALA A 106 12.36 1.27 9.68
N ALA A 107 13.38 1.08 8.83
CA ALA A 107 14.65 1.81 8.92
C ALA A 107 14.48 3.31 8.65
N LEU A 108 13.60 3.69 7.71
CA LEU A 108 13.26 5.10 7.47
C LEU A 108 12.43 5.72 8.60
N LEU A 109 11.55 4.94 9.24
CA LEU A 109 10.68 5.41 10.32
C LEU A 109 11.44 5.59 11.64
N ALA A 110 12.37 4.69 11.97
CA ALA A 110 13.10 4.64 13.23
C ALA A 110 13.79 5.96 13.66
N PRO A 111 14.45 6.75 12.78
CA PRO A 111 15.08 8.00 13.17
C PRO A 111 14.10 9.17 13.36
N LEU A 112 12.85 9.05 12.90
CA LEU A 112 11.89 10.14 13.04
C LEU A 112 11.44 10.29 14.50
N PRO A 113 11.18 11.53 14.96
CA PRO A 113 10.54 11.72 16.25
C PRO A 113 9.19 11.02 16.22
N GLY A 114 8.96 10.16 17.21
CA GLY A 114 7.68 9.48 17.36
C GLY A 114 6.51 10.47 17.52
N PRO A 115 5.27 10.00 17.35
CA PRO A 115 4.10 10.79 17.69
C PRO A 115 4.23 11.30 19.12
N ASP A 116 3.67 12.48 19.40
CA ASP A 116 3.63 12.93 20.78
C ASP A 116 2.82 11.94 21.64
N SER A 117 3.09 11.93 22.95
CA SER A 117 2.42 11.01 23.87
C SER A 117 0.99 11.43 24.20
N SER A 118 0.40 12.40 23.48
CA SER A 118 -0.97 12.84 23.71
C SER A 118 -1.96 11.74 23.32
N ARG A 119 -3.15 11.78 23.92
CA ARG A 119 -4.23 10.86 23.53
C ARG A 119 -4.68 11.07 22.10
N GLU A 120 -4.62 12.31 21.61
CA GLU A 120 -5.05 12.70 20.27
C GLU A 120 -4.10 12.14 19.20
N SER A 121 -2.80 12.36 19.36
CA SER A 121 -1.79 11.82 18.42
C SER A 121 -1.79 10.29 18.40
N ASN A 122 -1.93 9.65 19.57
CA ASN A 122 -2.06 8.19 19.62
C ASN A 122 -3.34 7.68 18.95
N ARG A 123 -4.47 8.37 19.12
CA ARG A 123 -5.73 8.04 18.43
C ARG A 123 -5.58 8.18 16.91
N ARG A 124 -4.97 9.27 16.45
CA ARG A 124 -4.68 9.52 15.02
C ARG A 124 -3.86 8.39 14.42
N LEU A 125 -2.74 8.05 15.04
CA LEU A 125 -1.88 6.96 14.57
C LEU A 125 -2.62 5.62 14.54
N ALA A 126 -3.38 5.30 15.60
CA ALA A 126 -4.12 4.04 15.68
C ALA A 126 -5.18 3.92 14.58
N GLN A 127 -5.94 4.98 14.31
CA GLN A 127 -6.97 4.96 13.26
C GLN A 127 -6.37 4.92 11.86
N ILE A 128 -5.31 5.69 11.60
CA ILE A 128 -4.56 5.65 10.34
C ILE A 128 -4.01 4.24 10.07
N THR A 129 -3.34 3.63 11.05
CA THR A 129 -2.75 2.30 10.88
C THR A 129 -3.80 1.20 10.75
N GLN A 130 -4.91 1.29 11.48
CA GLN A 130 -6.03 0.37 11.32
C GLN A 130 -6.64 0.46 9.92
N TYR A 131 -6.95 1.67 9.45
CA TYR A 131 -7.51 1.91 8.12
C TYR A 131 -6.56 1.40 7.03
N ALA A 132 -5.27 1.74 7.12
CA ALA A 132 -4.27 1.32 6.15
C ALA A 132 -4.16 -0.20 6.04
N ARG A 133 -4.18 -0.90 7.18
CA ARG A 133 -4.19 -2.37 7.21
C ARG A 133 -5.45 -2.92 6.55
N GLN A 134 -6.62 -2.40 6.90
CA GLN A 134 -7.90 -2.85 6.35
C GLN A 134 -7.95 -2.63 4.83
N LEU A 135 -7.63 -1.44 4.33
CA LEU A 135 -7.66 -1.19 2.88
C LEU A 135 -6.61 -2.03 2.13
N ALA A 136 -5.45 -2.30 2.74
CA ALA A 136 -4.43 -3.14 2.15
C ALA A 136 -4.84 -4.62 2.07
N SER A 137 -5.31 -5.22 3.17
CA SER A 137 -5.55 -6.68 3.24
C SER A 137 -7.01 -7.09 3.07
N SER A 138 -7.94 -6.23 3.45
CA SER A 138 -9.37 -6.55 3.54
C SER A 138 -10.23 -5.37 3.05
N PRO A 139 -10.05 -4.90 1.80
CA PRO A 139 -10.72 -3.70 1.31
C PRO A 139 -12.25 -3.76 1.37
N ASP A 140 -12.84 -4.96 1.36
CA ASP A 140 -14.28 -5.18 1.51
C ASP A 140 -14.85 -4.71 2.86
N VAL A 141 -14.02 -4.57 3.90
CA VAL A 141 -14.46 -4.09 5.21
C VAL A 141 -14.47 -2.56 5.33
N ILE A 142 -14.05 -1.83 4.28
CA ILE A 142 -14.02 -0.37 4.30
C ILE A 142 -15.43 0.18 4.07
N ASP A 143 -16.04 0.60 5.18
CA ASP A 143 -17.38 1.21 5.24
C ASP A 143 -17.30 2.73 5.48
N ASP A 144 -18.47 3.37 5.54
CA ASP A 144 -18.57 4.81 5.78
C ASP A 144 -17.99 5.22 7.13
N LYS A 145 -18.04 4.33 8.13
CA LYS A 145 -17.44 4.58 9.44
C LYS A 145 -15.92 4.63 9.36
N ALA A 146 -15.29 3.69 8.67
CA ALA A 146 -13.84 3.68 8.47
C ALA A 146 -13.36 4.95 7.73
N ARG A 147 -14.13 5.43 6.75
CA ARG A 147 -13.85 6.69 6.03
C ARG A 147 -14.00 7.91 6.95
N ASN A 148 -15.09 8.00 7.71
CA ASN A 148 -15.33 9.13 8.63
C ASN A 148 -14.30 9.20 9.75
N GLN A 149 -13.74 8.06 10.19
CA GLN A 149 -12.66 8.05 11.19
C GLN A 149 -11.41 8.82 10.72
N LEU A 150 -11.11 8.85 9.42
CA LEU A 150 -9.99 9.63 8.90
C LEU A 150 -10.22 11.14 9.06
N ASP A 151 -11.45 11.60 8.84
CA ASP A 151 -11.86 12.99 9.07
C ASP A 151 -11.84 13.34 10.57
N GLU A 152 -12.32 12.43 11.44
CA GLU A 152 -12.31 12.62 12.90
C GLU A 152 -10.91 12.82 13.51
N VAL A 153 -9.87 12.30 12.87
CA VAL A 153 -8.47 12.51 13.30
C VAL A 153 -7.79 13.67 12.59
N GLY A 154 -8.57 14.49 11.88
CA GLY A 154 -8.14 15.73 11.25
C GLY A 154 -7.34 15.52 9.96
N LEU A 155 -7.58 14.44 9.20
CA LEU A 155 -7.08 14.36 7.83
C LEU A 155 -7.96 15.20 6.92
N SER A 156 -7.34 16.14 6.20
CA SER A 156 -8.01 16.88 5.14
C SER A 156 -8.28 16.01 3.91
N THR A 157 -9.04 16.52 2.93
CA THR A 157 -9.23 15.83 1.65
C THR A 157 -7.90 15.55 0.93
N TYR A 158 -6.94 16.48 0.96
CA TYR A 158 -5.60 16.27 0.38
C TYR A 158 -4.87 15.13 1.08
N ASP A 159 -4.92 15.11 2.42
CA ASP A 159 -4.31 14.04 3.21
C ASP A 159 -4.94 12.68 2.94
N ILE A 160 -6.28 12.63 2.79
CA ILE A 160 -7.01 11.41 2.45
C ILE A 160 -6.64 10.93 1.03
N VAL A 161 -6.43 11.84 0.07
CA VAL A 161 -5.93 11.48 -1.27
C VAL A 161 -4.52 10.90 -1.17
N VAL A 162 -3.60 11.58 -0.48
CA VAL A 162 -2.21 11.13 -0.33
C VAL A 162 -2.11 9.79 0.42
N ILE A 163 -2.82 9.61 1.53
CA ILE A 163 -2.71 8.38 2.32
C ILE A 163 -3.24 7.17 1.55
N ASN A 164 -4.31 7.33 0.78
CA ASN A 164 -4.85 6.26 -0.07
C ASN A 164 -3.93 5.96 -1.25
N GLN A 165 -3.29 6.98 -1.81
CA GLN A 165 -2.22 6.80 -2.80
C GLN A 165 -1.04 6.01 -2.21
N ILE A 166 -0.61 6.32 -0.98
CA ILE A 166 0.44 5.54 -0.28
C ILE A 166 0.00 4.09 -0.10
N ILE A 167 -1.22 3.84 0.37
CA ILE A 167 -1.69 2.46 0.62
C ILE A 167 -1.69 1.64 -0.66
N GLY A 168 -2.24 2.19 -1.74
CA GLY A 168 -2.25 1.53 -3.04
C GLY A 168 -0.85 1.37 -3.65
N PHE A 169 -0.03 2.41 -3.60
CA PHE A 169 1.35 2.41 -4.11
C PHE A 169 2.23 1.37 -3.40
N ILE A 170 2.16 1.25 -2.08
CA ILE A 170 2.95 0.25 -1.35
C ILE A 170 2.48 -1.16 -1.65
N GLY A 171 1.17 -1.36 -1.84
CA GLY A 171 0.65 -2.63 -2.33
C GLY A 171 1.15 -2.98 -3.74
N PHE A 172 1.26 -1.99 -4.63
CA PHE A 172 1.86 -2.14 -5.95
C PHE A 172 3.37 -2.46 -5.86
N GLN A 173 4.13 -1.65 -5.11
CA GLN A 173 5.56 -1.84 -4.89
C GLN A 173 5.86 -3.22 -4.31
N ALA A 174 5.10 -3.69 -3.32
CA ALA A 174 5.26 -5.01 -2.72
C ALA A 174 5.14 -6.13 -3.76
N ARG A 175 4.15 -6.04 -4.66
CA ARG A 175 3.93 -7.02 -5.72
C ARG A 175 5.03 -6.96 -6.79
N VAL A 176 5.46 -5.76 -7.19
CA VAL A 176 6.58 -5.58 -8.13
C VAL A 176 7.88 -6.16 -7.57
N VAL A 177 8.20 -5.84 -6.31
CA VAL A 177 9.36 -6.41 -5.62
C VAL A 177 9.25 -7.93 -5.51
N ALA A 178 8.06 -8.48 -5.28
CA ALA A 178 7.84 -9.92 -5.25
C ALA A 178 8.06 -10.59 -6.63
N ILE A 179 7.59 -9.97 -7.72
CA ILE A 179 7.83 -10.43 -9.10
C ILE A 179 9.34 -10.49 -9.37
N PHE A 180 10.06 -9.41 -9.07
CA PHE A 180 11.49 -9.34 -9.34
C PHE A 180 12.33 -10.26 -8.46
N GLN A 181 11.94 -10.46 -7.20
CA GLN A 181 12.58 -11.47 -6.36
C GLN A 181 12.33 -12.89 -6.90
N ALA A 182 11.12 -13.19 -7.39
CA ALA A 182 10.83 -14.46 -8.04
C ALA A 182 11.69 -14.68 -9.30
N LEU A 183 11.86 -13.65 -10.14
CA LEU A 183 12.74 -13.67 -11.30
C LEU A 183 14.20 -13.98 -10.91
N LEU A 184 14.70 -13.37 -9.83
CA LEU A 184 16.06 -13.56 -9.32
C LEU A 184 16.24 -14.82 -8.46
N GLY A 185 15.18 -15.61 -8.24
CA GLY A 185 15.20 -16.78 -7.35
C GLY A 185 15.39 -16.41 -5.87
N HIS A 186 15.11 -15.17 -5.48
CA HIS A 186 15.20 -14.70 -4.11
C HIS A 186 13.88 -14.94 -3.34
N PRO A 187 13.95 -15.28 -2.04
CA PRO A 187 12.75 -15.45 -1.23
C PRO A 187 12.13 -14.10 -0.87
N VAL A 188 10.86 -13.90 -1.24
CA VAL A 188 10.07 -12.69 -0.88
C VAL A 188 9.91 -12.53 0.62
N ARG A 189 9.70 -13.66 1.29
CA ARG A 189 9.55 -13.77 2.72
C ARG A 189 10.64 -14.68 3.28
N TRP A 190 11.35 -14.17 4.28
CA TRP A 190 12.48 -14.88 4.87
C TRP A 190 12.15 -15.63 6.16
N LEU A 191 11.07 -15.27 6.86
CA LEU A 191 10.75 -15.83 8.18
C LEU A 191 9.70 -16.95 8.14
N PRO A 192 10.06 -18.20 8.50
CA PRO A 192 9.09 -19.27 8.68
C PRO A 192 8.23 -19.05 9.95
N GLY A 193 6.95 -19.44 9.90
CA GLY A 193 6.09 -19.55 11.10
C GLY A 193 5.02 -18.47 11.32
N HIS A 194 5.17 -17.24 10.78
CA HIS A 194 4.10 -16.24 10.84
C HIS A 194 2.99 -16.54 9.81
N HIS A 195 1.72 -16.63 10.21
CA HIS A 195 0.67 -16.82 9.21
C HIS A 195 0.13 -15.45 8.77
N ILE A 196 0.41 -15.05 7.52
CA ILE A 196 -0.21 -13.89 6.90
C ILE A 196 -1.48 -14.37 6.20
N GLN A 197 -2.61 -13.77 6.57
CA GLN A 197 -3.89 -14.07 5.95
C GLN A 197 -3.91 -13.57 4.50
N PRO A 198 -4.40 -14.36 3.54
CA PRO A 198 -4.57 -13.89 2.18
C PRO A 198 -5.46 -12.65 2.12
N HIS A 199 -5.10 -11.70 1.26
CA HIS A 199 -5.89 -10.50 1.04
C HIS A 199 -7.21 -10.85 0.36
N THR A 200 -8.28 -10.16 0.75
CA THR A 200 -9.55 -10.20 0.04
C THR A 200 -9.47 -9.29 -1.19
N LEU A 201 -10.32 -9.58 -2.17
CA LEU A 201 -10.48 -8.73 -3.35
C LEU A 201 -11.73 -7.87 -3.17
N PRO A 202 -11.68 -6.59 -3.55
CA PRO A 202 -12.87 -5.75 -3.49
C PRO A 202 -13.91 -6.21 -4.52
N ALA A 203 -15.17 -5.95 -4.23
CA ALA A 203 -16.24 -6.13 -5.19
C ALA A 203 -16.02 -5.20 -6.40
N SER A 204 -16.38 -5.69 -7.59
CA SER A 204 -16.45 -4.84 -8.79
C SER A 204 -17.85 -4.23 -8.85
N HIS A 205 -17.91 -2.92 -9.07
CA HIS A 205 -19.16 -2.18 -9.18
C HIS A 205 -19.23 -1.56 -10.58
N ASP A 206 -20.38 -1.72 -11.25
CA ASP A 206 -20.60 -1.19 -12.60
C ASP A 206 -20.93 0.31 -12.57
N ALA A 207 -21.57 0.78 -11.51
CA ALA A 207 -21.85 2.20 -11.25
C ALA A 207 -21.11 2.65 -9.99
N TRP A 208 -20.44 3.81 -10.05
CA TRP A 208 -19.59 4.29 -8.96
C TRP A 208 -19.76 5.80 -8.78
N MET A 209 -19.92 6.25 -7.54
CA MET A 209 -19.98 7.67 -7.19
C MET A 209 -18.87 8.09 -6.21
N PRO A 210 -18.27 9.29 -6.39
CA PRO A 210 -17.27 9.79 -5.46
C PRO A 210 -17.92 10.20 -4.13
N LEU A 211 -17.30 9.80 -3.03
CA LEU A 211 -17.66 10.17 -1.65
C LEU A 211 -16.88 11.38 -1.13
N LEU A 212 -15.70 11.65 -1.71
CA LEU A 212 -14.88 12.80 -1.34
C LEU A 212 -15.23 14.03 -2.19
N PRO A 213 -15.05 15.26 -1.64
CA PRO A 213 -15.14 16.47 -2.43
C PRO A 213 -14.21 16.41 -3.64
N VAL A 214 -14.72 16.75 -4.83
CA VAL A 214 -13.92 16.83 -6.07
C VAL A 214 -13.29 18.20 -6.22
N VAL A 215 -12.25 18.32 -7.07
CA VAL A 215 -11.69 19.64 -7.41
C VAL A 215 -12.73 20.47 -8.17
N GLU A 216 -13.11 21.61 -7.59
CA GLU A 216 -14.03 22.53 -8.25
C GLU A 216 -13.33 23.31 -9.38
N LEU A 217 -13.83 23.19 -10.61
CA LEU A 217 -13.26 23.83 -11.80
C LEU A 217 -13.05 25.34 -11.65
N ARG A 218 -13.89 26.02 -10.87
CA ARG A 218 -13.81 27.48 -10.65
C ARG A 218 -12.59 27.90 -9.81
N TYR A 219 -12.03 26.99 -9.01
CA TYR A 219 -10.89 27.24 -8.13
C TYR A 219 -9.66 26.42 -8.51
N ALA A 220 -9.78 25.56 -9.53
CA ALA A 220 -8.71 24.70 -10.01
C ALA A 220 -7.54 25.54 -10.54
N ASN A 221 -6.32 25.17 -10.14
CA ASN A 221 -5.11 25.76 -10.72
C ASN A 221 -4.84 25.18 -12.12
N ALA A 222 -3.88 25.78 -12.85
CA ALA A 222 -3.55 25.37 -14.22
C ALA A 222 -3.15 23.88 -14.33
N HIS A 223 -2.37 23.38 -13.37
CA HIS A 223 -1.93 21.99 -13.35
C HIS A 223 -3.11 21.04 -13.11
N GLN A 224 -4.02 21.40 -12.20
CA GLN A 224 -5.25 20.64 -11.95
C GLN A 224 -6.13 20.57 -13.21
N LEU A 225 -6.32 21.69 -13.90
CA LEU A 225 -7.11 21.73 -15.13
C LEU A 225 -6.51 20.84 -16.24
N GLU A 226 -5.18 20.85 -16.38
CA GLU A 226 -4.45 19.98 -17.32
C GLU A 226 -4.62 18.50 -16.97
N SER A 227 -4.36 18.13 -15.71
CA SER A 227 -4.52 16.74 -15.25
C SER A 227 -5.97 16.26 -15.36
N LEU A 228 -6.96 17.08 -15.02
CA LEU A 228 -8.39 16.75 -15.22
C LEU A 228 -8.66 16.46 -16.70
N SER A 229 -8.27 17.37 -17.59
CA SER A 229 -8.51 17.22 -19.02
C SER A 229 -7.85 15.96 -19.59
N ARG A 230 -6.64 15.63 -19.11
CA ARG A 230 -5.88 14.48 -19.60
C ARG A 230 -6.44 13.16 -19.10
N TRP A 231 -6.62 13.02 -17.79
CA TRP A 231 -6.89 11.72 -17.17
C TRP A 231 -8.38 11.37 -17.13
N GLN A 232 -9.27 12.35 -17.29
CA GLN A 232 -10.69 12.06 -17.47
C GLN A 232 -10.97 11.34 -18.79
N ALA A 233 -10.12 11.50 -19.81
CA ALA A 233 -10.23 10.78 -21.07
C ALA A 233 -9.74 9.32 -21.00
N GLU A 234 -9.12 8.91 -19.89
CA GLU A 234 -8.59 7.56 -19.68
C GLU A 234 -9.61 6.73 -18.87
N PRO A 235 -10.28 5.72 -19.46
CA PRO A 235 -11.39 5.01 -18.81
C PRO A 235 -11.05 4.39 -17.45
N ALA A 236 -9.81 3.92 -17.27
CA ALA A 236 -9.40 3.33 -15.99
C ALA A 236 -9.30 4.36 -14.85
N LEU A 237 -9.13 5.64 -15.17
CA LEU A 237 -8.96 6.75 -14.22
C LEU A 237 -10.13 7.74 -14.21
N GLU A 238 -11.03 7.69 -15.18
CA GLU A 238 -12.12 8.66 -15.37
C GLU A 238 -12.85 8.98 -14.05
N ALA A 239 -13.35 7.95 -13.37
CA ALA A 239 -14.11 8.10 -12.14
C ALA A 239 -13.27 8.64 -10.96
N LEU A 240 -11.98 8.29 -10.91
CA LEU A 240 -11.06 8.67 -9.82
C LEU A 240 -10.48 10.08 -10.01
N THR A 241 -10.36 10.53 -11.26
CA THR A 241 -9.67 11.75 -11.67
C THR A 241 -10.16 13.00 -10.92
N PRO A 242 -11.47 13.25 -10.76
CA PRO A 242 -11.97 14.43 -10.05
C PRO A 242 -11.51 14.54 -8.59
N VAL A 243 -11.28 13.39 -7.93
CA VAL A 243 -10.81 13.31 -6.54
C VAL A 243 -9.28 13.32 -6.49
N LEU A 244 -8.62 12.50 -7.32
CA LEU A 244 -7.16 12.43 -7.36
C LEU A 244 -6.49 13.74 -7.77
N CYS A 245 -7.21 14.61 -8.50
CA CYS A 245 -6.71 15.91 -8.92
C CYS A 245 -6.46 16.91 -7.78
N HIS A 246 -6.84 16.61 -6.53
CA HIS A 246 -6.31 17.38 -5.39
C HIS A 246 -4.78 17.33 -5.34
N GLU A 247 -4.18 16.23 -5.82
CA GLU A 247 -2.74 16.01 -5.94
C GLU A 247 -2.35 15.73 -7.40
N PRO A 248 -2.35 16.75 -8.29
CA PRO A 248 -2.22 16.55 -9.74
C PRO A 248 -0.89 15.89 -10.13
N THR A 249 0.22 16.20 -9.45
CA THR A 249 1.52 15.52 -9.66
C THR A 249 1.44 14.01 -9.38
N LEU A 250 0.73 13.61 -8.32
CA LEU A 250 0.59 12.19 -8.00
C LEU A 250 -0.33 11.50 -9.01
N LEU A 251 -1.40 12.18 -9.45
CA LEU A 251 -2.30 11.70 -10.50
C LEU A 251 -1.55 11.49 -11.82
N ASP A 252 -0.76 12.47 -12.25
CA ASP A 252 0.02 12.38 -13.49
C ASP A 252 0.97 11.18 -13.48
N LEU A 253 1.75 11.02 -12.42
CA LEU A 253 2.67 9.88 -12.29
C LEU A 253 1.91 8.54 -12.22
N THR A 254 0.77 8.50 -11.54
CA THR A 254 -0.10 7.31 -11.50
C THR A 254 -0.59 6.96 -12.91
N GLY A 255 -1.04 7.96 -13.67
CA GLY A 255 -1.50 7.78 -15.05
C GLY A 255 -0.39 7.38 -16.01
N GLU A 256 0.83 7.92 -15.85
CA GLU A 256 1.99 7.47 -16.63
C GLU A 256 2.31 5.99 -16.37
N ILE A 257 2.26 5.53 -15.12
CA ILE A 257 2.44 4.10 -14.81
C ILE A 257 1.35 3.26 -15.49
N LEU A 258 0.09 3.69 -15.45
CA LEU A 258 -1.03 3.00 -16.11
C LEU A 258 -0.79 2.84 -17.61
N LEU A 259 -0.47 3.93 -18.31
CA LEU A 259 -0.31 3.92 -19.76
C LEU A 259 0.89 3.06 -20.18
N ASN A 260 1.99 3.12 -19.42
CA ASN A 260 3.22 2.42 -19.74
C ASN A 260 3.29 0.98 -19.22
N SER A 261 2.33 0.54 -18.39
CA SER A 261 2.20 -0.87 -17.96
C SER A 261 1.13 -1.65 -18.73
N ARG A 262 0.39 -0.99 -19.62
CA ARG A 262 -0.68 -1.62 -20.41
C ARG A 262 -0.10 -2.59 -21.43
N ALA A 263 -0.46 -3.86 -21.29
CA ALA A 263 -0.21 -4.90 -22.27
C ALA A 263 -1.53 -5.51 -22.75
N GLU A 264 -1.54 -6.02 -23.99
CA GLU A 264 -2.62 -6.90 -24.42
C GLU A 264 -2.60 -8.15 -23.55
N ILE A 265 -3.74 -8.57 -23.01
CA ILE A 265 -3.82 -9.80 -22.24
C ILE A 265 -4.04 -10.94 -23.23
N PRO A 266 -3.15 -11.95 -23.31
CA PRO A 266 -3.37 -13.12 -24.16
C PRO A 266 -4.67 -13.83 -23.75
N GLN A 267 -5.15 -14.76 -24.59
CA GLN A 267 -6.17 -15.72 -24.15
C GLN A 267 -5.76 -16.31 -22.79
N THR A 268 -6.69 -16.34 -21.83
CA THR A 268 -6.40 -16.60 -20.42
C THR A 268 -5.61 -17.90 -20.21
N SER A 269 -4.30 -17.76 -19.94
CA SER A 269 -3.48 -18.89 -19.49
C SER A 269 -3.84 -19.22 -18.03
N PRO A 270 -4.11 -20.50 -17.69
CA PRO A 270 -4.37 -20.90 -16.32
C PRO A 270 -3.17 -20.62 -15.40
N ALA A 271 -1.94 -20.67 -15.92
CA ALA A 271 -0.74 -20.32 -15.16
C ALA A 271 -0.69 -18.81 -14.84
N LEU A 272 -1.02 -17.96 -15.82
CA LEU A 272 -1.10 -16.52 -15.60
C LEU A 272 -2.18 -16.17 -14.58
N SER A 273 -3.38 -16.77 -14.69
CA SER A 273 -4.46 -16.56 -13.74
C SER A 273 -4.05 -16.95 -12.31
N ALA A 274 -3.41 -18.11 -12.14
CA ALA A 274 -2.94 -18.56 -10.83
C ALA A 274 -1.83 -17.66 -10.27
N ALA A 275 -0.91 -17.19 -11.12
CA ALA A 275 0.15 -16.28 -10.72
C ALA A 275 -0.41 -14.91 -10.28
N VAL A 276 -1.34 -14.33 -11.05
CA VAL A 276 -2.03 -13.07 -10.72
C VAL A 276 -2.83 -13.21 -9.42
N GLU A 277 -3.57 -14.32 -9.26
CA GLU A 277 -4.35 -14.58 -8.05
C GLU A 277 -3.46 -14.65 -6.81
N LEU A 278 -2.38 -15.44 -6.87
CA LEU A 278 -1.43 -15.57 -5.75
C LEU A 278 -0.76 -14.23 -5.47
N LEU A 279 -0.28 -13.53 -6.48
CA LEU A 279 0.39 -12.23 -6.32
C LEU A 279 -0.55 -11.18 -5.71
N THR A 280 -1.83 -11.22 -6.08
CA THR A 280 -2.82 -10.27 -5.57
C THR A 280 -3.16 -10.56 -4.11
N ARG A 281 -3.35 -11.84 -3.74
CA ARG A 281 -3.80 -12.27 -2.42
C ARG A 281 -2.69 -12.52 -1.42
N SER A 282 -1.49 -12.93 -1.86
CA SER A 282 -0.40 -13.35 -0.98
C SER A 282 0.95 -13.09 -1.65
N PRO A 283 1.32 -11.81 -1.87
CA PRO A 283 2.61 -11.48 -2.49
C PRO A 283 3.80 -12.05 -1.73
N ASP A 284 3.71 -12.24 -0.41
CA ASP A 284 4.73 -12.90 0.43
C ASP A 284 5.05 -14.34 0.02
N ARG A 285 4.13 -15.01 -0.68
CA ARG A 285 4.26 -16.40 -1.14
C ARG A 285 4.65 -16.51 -2.61
N PHE A 286 4.72 -15.39 -3.33
CA PHE A 286 5.09 -15.39 -4.74
C PHE A 286 6.57 -15.77 -4.90
N SER A 287 6.88 -16.64 -5.86
CA SER A 287 8.22 -17.18 -6.04
C SER A 287 8.45 -17.65 -7.48
N ALA A 288 9.66 -18.14 -7.76
CA ALA A 288 9.97 -18.78 -9.03
C ALA A 288 8.96 -19.88 -9.41
N ALA A 289 8.33 -20.56 -8.44
CA ALA A 289 7.33 -21.60 -8.71
C ALA A 289 6.10 -21.09 -9.47
N GLN A 290 5.76 -19.80 -9.35
CA GLN A 290 4.68 -19.18 -10.11
C GLN A 290 5.18 -18.43 -11.34
N PHE A 291 6.46 -18.00 -11.34
CA PHE A 291 7.05 -17.25 -12.44
C PHE A 291 7.53 -18.17 -13.58
N THR A 292 8.27 -19.24 -13.28
CA THR A 292 8.85 -20.16 -14.27
C THR A 292 7.81 -20.81 -15.19
N PRO A 293 6.61 -21.24 -14.72
CA PRO A 293 5.59 -21.78 -15.61
C PRO A 293 5.10 -20.78 -16.67
N LEU A 294 5.20 -19.47 -16.42
CA LEU A 294 4.83 -18.44 -17.40
C LEU A 294 5.84 -18.43 -18.55
N THR A 295 7.14 -18.50 -18.23
CA THR A 295 8.21 -18.52 -19.22
C THR A 295 8.26 -19.84 -20.00
N ASP A 296 8.00 -20.96 -19.33
CA ASP A 296 7.99 -22.30 -19.95
C ASP A 296 6.86 -22.47 -20.97
N GLN A 297 5.76 -21.72 -20.83
CA GLN A 297 4.65 -21.66 -21.79
C GLN A 297 4.94 -20.76 -23.00
N GLY A 298 6.18 -20.29 -23.16
CA GLY A 298 6.62 -19.49 -24.29
C GLY A 298 6.35 -17.99 -24.15
N LEU A 299 5.87 -17.50 -23.00
CA LEU A 299 5.84 -16.06 -22.73
C LEU A 299 7.27 -15.58 -22.52
N GLN A 300 7.66 -14.52 -23.23
CA GLN A 300 8.91 -13.84 -22.93
C GLN A 300 8.87 -13.28 -21.51
N GLY A 301 9.97 -13.41 -20.76
CA GLY A 301 10.04 -13.00 -19.36
C GLY A 301 9.62 -11.54 -19.13
N GLU A 302 10.04 -10.63 -20.01
CA GLU A 302 9.66 -9.21 -19.99
C GLU A 302 8.14 -9.00 -20.11
N TYR A 303 7.50 -9.77 -20.98
CA TYR A 303 6.06 -9.69 -21.19
C TYR A 303 5.28 -10.28 -20.01
N ALA A 304 5.77 -11.38 -19.41
CA ALA A 304 5.22 -11.91 -18.16
C ALA A 304 5.33 -10.89 -17.01
N ILE A 305 6.46 -10.20 -16.88
CA ILE A 305 6.66 -9.12 -15.90
C ILE A 305 5.67 -7.99 -16.14
N THR A 306 5.45 -7.59 -17.39
CA THR A 306 4.51 -6.52 -17.76
C THR A 306 3.09 -6.89 -17.35
N LEU A 307 2.61 -8.10 -17.67
CA LEU A 307 1.27 -8.57 -17.28
C LEU A 307 1.08 -8.65 -15.76
N LEU A 308 2.10 -9.14 -15.04
CA LEU A 308 2.05 -9.20 -13.58
C LEU A 308 2.07 -7.79 -12.96
N THR A 309 2.83 -6.86 -13.54
CA THR A 309 2.90 -5.46 -13.11
C THR A 309 1.58 -4.74 -13.36
N GLN A 310 0.95 -4.97 -14.52
CA GLN A 310 -0.39 -4.47 -14.83
C GLN A 310 -1.41 -4.94 -13.79
N SER A 311 -1.43 -6.24 -13.45
CA SER A 311 -2.36 -6.74 -12.42
C SER A 311 -2.07 -6.18 -11.02
N ALA A 312 -0.81 -5.94 -10.67
CA ALA A 312 -0.45 -5.25 -9.44
C ALA A 312 -0.96 -3.81 -9.40
N PHE A 313 -0.93 -3.11 -10.55
CA PHE A 313 -1.44 -1.75 -10.68
C PHE A 313 -2.97 -1.70 -10.65
N ASP A 314 -3.66 -2.65 -11.29
CA ASP A 314 -5.12 -2.80 -11.18
C ASP A 314 -5.55 -3.00 -9.72
N GLY A 315 -4.77 -3.77 -8.94
CA GLY A 315 -4.95 -3.92 -7.50
C GLY A 315 -4.82 -2.62 -6.70
N TRP A 316 -4.03 -1.65 -7.16
CA TRP A 316 -3.95 -0.31 -6.59
C TRP A 316 -5.19 0.50 -6.97
N LEU A 317 -5.55 0.58 -8.26
CA LEU A 317 -6.75 1.32 -8.69
C LEU A 317 -8.03 0.83 -8.00
N ASN A 318 -8.18 -0.48 -7.83
CA ASN A 318 -9.33 -1.06 -7.14
C ASN A 318 -9.41 -0.61 -5.66
N ARG A 319 -8.28 -0.45 -4.98
CA ARG A 319 -8.26 0.09 -3.61
C ARG A 319 -8.62 1.57 -3.57
N LEU A 320 -8.19 2.36 -4.56
CA LEU A 320 -8.62 3.76 -4.67
C LEU A 320 -10.13 3.88 -4.89
N LYS A 321 -10.72 3.01 -5.73
CA LYS A 321 -12.17 2.96 -5.95
C LYS A 321 -12.94 2.67 -4.67
N VAL A 322 -12.47 1.73 -3.86
CA VAL A 322 -13.03 1.42 -2.54
C VAL A 322 -12.90 2.60 -1.57
N ALA A 323 -11.75 3.26 -1.58
CA ALA A 323 -11.47 4.36 -0.66
C ALA A 323 -12.31 5.61 -0.96
N PHE A 324 -12.45 5.95 -2.25
CA PHE A 324 -13.00 7.24 -2.67
C PHE A 324 -14.46 7.20 -3.09
N GLY A 325 -15.09 6.03 -3.15
CA GLY A 325 -16.47 5.94 -3.61
C GLY A 325 -17.18 4.69 -3.17
N LYS A 326 -18.42 4.59 -3.65
CA LYS A 326 -19.32 3.46 -3.42
C LYS A 326 -20.14 3.21 -4.67
N GLU A 327 -20.79 2.05 -4.69
CA GLU A 327 -21.81 1.73 -5.68
C GLU A 327 -22.96 2.73 -5.61
N GLU A 328 -23.44 3.14 -6.79
CA GLU A 328 -24.60 4.04 -6.95
C GLU A 328 -25.93 3.35 -6.63
#